data_AF-A0A3C0SLT3-F1
#
_entry.id   AF-A0A3C0SLT3-F1
#
_cell.length_a   1.000
_cell.length_b   1.000
_cell.length_c   1.000
_cell.angle_alpha   90.00
_cell.angle_beta   90.00
_cell.angle_gamma   90.00
#
_symmetry.space_group_name_H-M   'P 1'
#
loop_
_entity.id
_entity.type
_entity.pdbx_description
1 polymer ?
#
loop_
_entity_poly.entity_id
_entity_poly.type
_entity_poly.pdbx_seq_one_letter_code
_entity_poly.pdbx_strand_id
1 'polypeptide(L)'
;MENIFDYLLKGIIPIIIGAVVLYGIIAKVKVYECFVEGAKEGINVCVRIFPYLLAMLIAVNCFRASGAMNYFINLIKPAVNVVGIPPEVVPLIFIKPLSGSGAI
;
A
#
# COMPACT_ATOMS: atom_id res chain seq x y z
N MET A 1 -15.18 -13.78 24.16
CA MET A 1 -14.36 -15.00 24.01
C MET A 1 -14.06 -15.08 22.52
N GLU A 2 -12.81 -14.82 22.09
CA GLU A 2 -12.48 -14.90 20.67
C GLU A 2 -12.67 -16.35 20.19
N ASN A 3 -13.36 -16.51 19.06
CA ASN A 3 -13.64 -17.84 18.52
C ASN A 3 -12.37 -18.41 17.87
N ILE A 4 -12.28 -19.73 17.74
CA ILE A 4 -11.14 -20.41 17.06
C ILE A 4 -10.91 -19.85 15.65
N PHE A 5 -11.97 -19.37 15.02
CA PHE A 5 -11.96 -18.74 13.71
C PHE A 5 -11.23 -17.39 13.69
N ASP A 6 -11.34 -16.60 14.76
CA ASP A 6 -10.65 -15.31 14.86
C ASP A 6 -9.13 -15.50 14.98
N TYR A 7 -8.70 -16.55 15.69
CA TYR A 7 -7.29 -16.94 15.76
C TYR A 7 -6.74 -17.39 14.41
N LEU A 8 -7.52 -18.16 13.63
CA LEU A 8 -7.14 -18.58 12.28
C LEU A 8 -7.00 -17.39 11.32
N LEU A 9 -7.93 -16.44 11.36
CA LEU A 9 -7.87 -15.24 10.51
C LEU A 9 -6.66 -14.37 10.84
N LYS A 10 -6.39 -14.13 12.13
CA LYS A 10 -5.20 -13.38 12.56
C LYS A 10 -3.90 -14.11 12.20
N GLY A 11 -3.92 -15.44 12.22
CA GLY A 11 -2.76 -16.29 11.94
C GLY A 11 -2.47 -16.53 10.46
N ILE A 12 -3.30 -16.07 9.52
CA ILE A 12 -3.20 -16.47 8.11
C ILE A 12 -1.83 -16.15 7.50
N ILE A 13 -1.26 -14.98 7.80
CA ILE A 13 0.05 -14.56 7.30
C ILE A 13 1.18 -15.43 7.88
N PRO A 14 1.33 -15.57 9.21
CA PRO A 14 2.29 -16.50 9.80
C PRO A 14 2.16 -17.94 9.29
N ILE A 15 0.94 -18.43 9.12
CA ILE A 15 0.67 -19.80 8.62
C ILE A 15 1.20 -19.95 7.19
N ILE A 16 0.92 -18.99 6.30
CA ILE A 16 1.42 -19.00 4.92
C ILE A 16 2.95 -18.97 4.91
N ILE A 17 3.57 -18.07 5.68
CA ILE A 17 5.03 -17.98 5.78
C ILE A 17 5.63 -19.31 6.28
N GLY A 18 5.05 -19.87 7.34
CA GLY A 18 5.46 -21.17 7.88
C GLY A 18 5.33 -22.30 6.87
N ALA A 19 4.22 -22.35 6.11
CA ALA A 19 4.00 -23.34 5.06
C ALA A 19 5.03 -23.25 3.93
N VAL A 20 5.38 -22.03 3.48
CA VAL A 20 6.41 -21.82 2.45
C VAL A 20 7.79 -22.26 2.95
N VAL A 21 8.14 -21.93 4.19
CA VAL A 21 9.41 -22.33 4.81
C VAL A 21 9.48 -23.86 4.94
N LEU A 22 8.42 -24.49 5.47
CA LEU A 22 8.32 -25.95 5.60
C LEU A 22 8.45 -26.64 4.24
N TYR A 23 7.76 -26.12 3.22
CA TYR A 23 7.86 -26.63 1.85
C TYR A 23 9.30 -26.55 1.33
N GLY A 24 9.98 -25.42 1.53
CA GLY A 24 11.38 -25.26 1.14
C GLY A 24 12.32 -26.25 1.84
N ILE A 25 12.10 -26.53 3.13
CA ILE A 25 12.86 -27.54 3.88
C ILE A 25 12.63 -28.94 3.31
N ILE A 26 11.37 -29.33 3.07
CA ILE A 26 11.02 -30.64 2.50
C ILE A 26 11.63 -30.81 1.10
N ALA A 27 11.63 -29.74 0.31
CA ALA A 27 12.25 -29.69 -1.02
C ALA A 27 13.80 -29.63 -0.97
N LYS A 28 14.42 -29.67 0.22
CA LYS A 28 15.88 -29.55 0.44
C LYS A 28 16.48 -28.27 -0.16
N VAL A 29 15.70 -27.20 -0.21
CA VAL A 29 16.15 -25.87 -0.60
C VAL A 29 16.84 -25.22 0.59
N LYS A 30 17.90 -24.46 0.32
CA LYS A 30 18.58 -23.66 1.34
C LYS A 30 17.76 -22.41 1.68
N VAL A 31 16.68 -22.60 2.44
CA VAL A 31 15.68 -21.56 2.74
C VAL A 31 16.30 -20.27 3.27
N TYR A 32 17.31 -20.37 4.13
CA TYR A 32 18.02 -19.20 4.65
C TYR A 32 18.74 -18.40 3.56
N GLU A 33 19.44 -19.07 2.63
CA GLU A 33 20.11 -18.39 1.51
C GLU A 33 19.08 -17.69 0.61
N CYS A 34 17.99 -18.37 0.25
CA CYS A 34 16.89 -17.77 -0.53
C CYS A 34 16.24 -16.58 0.18
N PHE A 35 16.05 -16.65 1.49
CA PHE A 35 15.53 -15.53 2.28
C PHE A 35 16.47 -14.31 2.23
N VAL A 36 17.77 -14.52 2.42
CA VAL A 36 18.78 -13.44 2.35
C VAL A 36 18.84 -12.83 0.95
N GLU A 37 18.75 -13.65 -0.10
CA GLU A 37 18.68 -13.19 -1.49
C GLU A 37 17.45 -12.29 -1.70
N GLY A 38 16.26 -12.79 -1.34
CA GLY A 38 15.00 -12.03 -1.46
C GLY A 38 14.99 -10.76 -0.61
N ALA A 39 15.60 -10.77 0.58
CA ALA A 39 15.75 -9.58 1.42
C ALA A 39 16.63 -8.52 0.74
N LYS A 40 17.71 -8.90 0.06
CA LYS A 40 18.56 -7.98 -0.71
C LYS A 40 17.79 -7.37 -1.89
N GLU A 41 17.01 -8.17 -2.61
CA GLU A 41 16.14 -7.66 -3.68
C GLU A 41 15.11 -6.67 -3.13
N GLY A 42 14.53 -6.95 -1.97
CA GLY A 42 13.62 -6.04 -1.28
C GLY A 42 14.20 -4.65 -1.01
N ILE A 43 15.50 -4.54 -0.73
CA ILE A 43 16.18 -3.25 -0.56
C ILE A 43 16.12 -2.44 -1.86
N ASN A 44 16.41 -3.06 -3.01
CA ASN A 44 16.33 -2.39 -4.31
C ASN A 44 14.91 -1.92 -4.62
N VAL A 45 13.91 -2.73 -4.29
CA VAL A 45 12.49 -2.35 -4.43
C VAL A 45 12.17 -1.13 -3.55
N CYS A 46 12.59 -1.12 -2.29
CA CYS A 46 12.40 0.02 -1.40
C CYS A 46 13.03 1.31 -1.95
N VAL A 47 14.27 1.25 -2.43
CA VAL A 47 14.96 2.42 -3.02
C VAL A 47 14.26 2.91 -4.28
N ARG A 48 13.64 2.03 -5.06
CA ARG A 48 12.85 2.41 -6.24
C ARG A 48 11.51 3.05 -5.88
N ILE A 49 10.79 2.51 -4.91
CA ILE A 49 9.43 2.96 -4.56
C ILE A 49 9.45 4.22 -3.69
N PHE A 50 10.39 4.29 -2.74
CA PHE A 50 10.44 5.35 -1.73
C PHE A 50 10.43 6.77 -2.31
N PRO A 51 11.21 7.11 -3.36
CA PRO A 51 11.21 8.45 -3.93
C PRO A 51 9.83 8.89 -4.45
N TYR A 52 9.07 7.98 -5.08
CA TYR A 52 7.73 8.27 -5.57
C TYR A 52 6.75 8.52 -4.42
N LEU A 53 6.79 7.67 -3.40
CA LEU A 53 5.95 7.85 -2.21
C LEU A 53 6.29 9.15 -1.49
N LEU A 54 7.58 9.45 -1.33
CA LEU A 54 8.03 10.68 -0.70
C LEU A 54 7.57 11.92 -1.47
N ALA A 55 7.78 11.95 -2.79
CA ALA A 55 7.33 13.06 -3.64
C ALA A 55 5.81 13.26 -3.57
N MET A 56 5.04 12.17 -3.65
CA MET A 56 3.59 12.20 -3.52
C MET A 56 3.15 12.74 -2.15
N LEU A 57 3.72 12.23 -1.06
CA LEU A 57 3.39 12.68 0.29
C LEU A 57 3.73 14.16 0.49
N ILE A 58 4.90 14.62 0.01
CA ILE A 58 5.28 16.03 0.07
C ILE A 58 4.28 16.89 -0.73
N ALA A 59 3.99 16.52 -1.97
CA ALA A 59 3.07 17.26 -2.83
C ALA A 59 1.67 17.37 -2.21
N VAL A 60 1.12 16.26 -1.69
CA VAL A 60 -0.18 16.24 -1.00
C VAL A 60 -0.15 17.13 0.24
N ASN A 61 0.90 17.08 1.05
CA ASN A 61 1.01 17.92 2.23
C ASN A 61 1.12 19.41 1.87
N CYS A 62 1.93 19.77 0.88
CA CYS A 62 2.03 21.14 0.39
C CYS A 62 0.68 21.66 -0.14
N PHE A 63 -0.03 20.85 -0.93
CA PHE A 63 -1.32 21.22 -1.52
C PHE A 63 -2.45 21.37 -0.47
N ARG A 64 -2.37 20.60 0.62
CA ARG A 64 -3.27 20.72 1.77
C ARG A 64 -2.93 21.95 2.62
N ALA A 65 -1.66 22.13 2.95
CA ALA A 65 -1.19 23.23 3.80
C ALA A 65 -1.38 24.61 3.16
N SER A 66 -1.29 24.71 1.83
CA SER A 66 -1.53 25.96 1.09
C SER A 66 -3.01 26.35 1.00
N GLY A 67 -3.93 25.48 1.43
CA GLY A 67 -5.37 25.66 1.25
C GLY A 67 -5.87 25.40 -0.17
N ALA A 68 -4.98 25.12 -1.13
CA ALA A 68 -5.34 24.83 -2.53
C ALA A 68 -6.29 23.63 -2.65
N MET A 69 -6.15 22.62 -1.79
CA MET A 69 -7.06 21.48 -1.71
C MET A 69 -8.52 21.91 -1.48
N ASN A 70 -8.76 22.90 -0.60
CA ASN A 70 -10.11 23.38 -0.32
C ASN A 70 -10.70 24.15 -1.50
N TYR A 71 -9.88 24.96 -2.20
CA TYR A 71 -10.30 25.63 -3.43
C TYR A 71 -10.67 24.63 -4.53
N PHE A 72 -9.85 23.60 -4.72
CA PHE A 72 -10.11 22.54 -5.70
C PHE A 72 -11.41 21.78 -5.39
N ILE A 73 -11.63 21.39 -4.14
CA ILE A 73 -12.86 20.73 -3.70
C ILE A 73 -14.08 21.63 -3.97
N ASN A 74 -14.02 22.90 -3.59
CA ASN A 74 -15.13 23.84 -3.81
C ASN A 74 -15.43 24.08 -5.30
N LEU A 75 -14.42 24.04 -6.16
CA LEU A 75 -14.56 24.18 -7.61
C LEU A 75 -15.31 22.98 -8.23
N ILE A 76 -15.01 21.77 -7.79
CA ILE A 76 -15.56 20.53 -8.39
C ILE A 76 -16.88 20.13 -7.74
N LYS A 77 -17.11 20.53 -6.48
CA LYS A 77 -18.32 20.29 -5.70
C LYS A 77 -19.65 20.36 -6.48
N PRO A 78 -19.94 21.40 -7.29
CA PRO A 78 -21.19 21.45 -8.05
C PRO A 78 -21.34 20.29 -9.06
N ALA A 79 -20.26 19.81 -9.67
CA ALA A 79 -20.31 18.72 -10.63
C ALA A 79 -20.49 17.34 -9.95
N VAL A 80 -19.76 17.08 -8.86
CA VAL A 80 -19.82 15.77 -8.18
C VAL A 80 -21.03 15.60 -7.27
N ASN A 81 -21.61 16.69 -6.77
CA ASN A 81 -22.88 16.64 -6.03
C ASN A 81 -24.04 16.16 -6.90
N VAL A 82 -24.02 16.41 -8.21
CA VAL A 82 -25.03 15.89 -9.16
C VAL A 82 -24.97 14.37 -9.25
N VAL A 83 -23.78 13.79 -9.08
CA VAL A 83 -23.53 12.33 -9.14
C VAL A 83 -23.66 11.68 -7.74
N GLY A 84 -23.88 12.46 -6.69
CA GLY A 84 -24.00 11.96 -5.30
C GLY A 84 -22.67 11.53 -4.69
N ILE A 85 -21.53 11.95 -5.25
CA ILE A 85 -20.19 11.61 -4.74
C ILE A 85 -19.75 12.68 -3.73
N PRO A 86 -19.31 12.30 -2.52
CA PRO A 86 -18.72 13.24 -1.57
C PRO A 86 -17.51 13.96 -2.19
N PRO A 87 -17.51 15.31 -2.29
CA PRO A 87 -16.44 16.08 -2.92
C PRO A 87 -15.05 15.83 -2.29
N GLU A 88 -15.01 15.48 -1.02
CA GLU A 88 -13.79 15.22 -0.24
C GLU A 88 -13.07 13.93 -0.68
N VAL A 89 -13.77 13.04 -1.38
CA VAL A 89 -13.24 11.75 -1.88
C VAL A 89 -12.59 11.92 -3.26
N VAL A 90 -12.97 12.96 -4.01
CA VAL A 90 -12.47 13.21 -5.38
C VAL A 90 -10.94 13.32 -5.46
N PRO A 91 -10.24 14.01 -4.55
CA PRO A 91 -8.78 14.06 -4.56
C PRO A 91 -8.11 12.67 -4.47
N LEU A 92 -8.77 11.69 -3.85
CA LEU A 92 -8.24 10.33 -3.73
C LEU A 92 -8.13 9.62 -5.08
N ILE A 93 -8.94 10.02 -6.08
CA ILE A 93 -8.90 9.49 -7.44
C ILE A 93 -7.55 9.78 -8.10
N PHE A 94 -6.94 10.93 -7.80
CA PHE A 94 -5.63 11.31 -8.33
C PHE A 94 -4.49 10.66 -7.56
N ILE A 95 -4.65 10.43 -6.26
CA ILE A 95 -3.61 9.89 -5.39
C ILE A 95 -3.46 8.36 -5.57
N LYS A 96 -4.57 7.64 -5.79
CA LYS A 96 -4.59 6.17 -5.82
C LYS A 96 -3.80 5.52 -6.99
N PRO A 97 -3.82 6.05 -8.23
CA PRO A 97 -2.99 5.52 -9.31
C PRO A 97 -1.50 5.77 -9.12
N LEU A 98 -1.13 6.86 -8.43
CA LEU A 98 0.27 7.21 -8.18
C LEU A 98 0.96 6.27 -7.18
N SER A 99 0.20 5.61 -6.29
CA SER A 99 0.73 4.55 -5.43
C SER A 99 0.78 3.17 -6.10
N GLY A 100 0.07 2.99 -7.21
CA GLY A 100 0.01 1.73 -7.96
C GLY A 100 1.28 1.41 -8.76
N SER A 101 2.12 2.40 -9.07
CA SER A 101 3.37 2.17 -9.83
C SER A 101 4.47 1.49 -9.01
N GLY A 102 4.33 1.40 -7.68
CA GLY A 102 5.25 0.66 -6.82
C GLY A 102 5.00 -0.85 -6.78
N ALA A 103 3.88 -1.33 -7.34
CA ALA A 103 3.60 -2.77 -7.51
C ALA A 103 4.16 -3.35 -8.83
N ILE A 104 4.80 -2.46 -9.61
CA ILE A 104 5.58 -2.57 -10.86
C ILE A 104 6.96 -3.23 -10.73
#